data_AF-A0A4R3TUE3-F1
#
_entry.id   AF-A0A4R3TUE3-F1
#
_cell.length_a   1.000
_cell.length_b   1.000
_cell.length_c   1.000
_cell.angle_alpha   90.00
_cell.angle_beta   90.00
_cell.angle_gamma   90.00
#
_symmetry.space_group_name_H-M   'P 1'
#
loop_
_entity.id
_entity.type
_entity.pdbx_description
1 polymer ?
#
loop_
_entity_poly.entity_id
_entity_poly.type
_entity_poly.pdbx_seq_one_letter_code
_entity_poly.pdbx_strand_id
1 'polypeptide(L)'
;MLKDGTYAAWYRTPLDQGTGIVHVADGQIWGRDSLMTYHGCCTIDGDCFTATVSTKRHTDGRSTVFGVEDELTLDIEGRCPGRIASYTATAQQVPGMILHGTLILTEQQPPARERAEQVPAFNPDRLRKLPKRSR
;
A
#
# COMPACT_ATOMS: atom_id res chain seq x y z
N MET A 1 8.78 -17.90 -3.18
CA MET A 1 8.53 -16.98 -4.31
C MET A 1 7.43 -15.98 -3.98
N LEU A 2 7.54 -14.75 -4.50
CA LEU A 2 6.46 -13.76 -4.45
C LEU A 2 5.30 -14.24 -5.31
N LYS A 3 4.08 -14.24 -4.78
CA LYS A 3 2.89 -14.76 -5.49
C LYS A 3 1.99 -13.63 -5.96
N ASP A 4 1.17 -13.92 -6.95
CA ASP A 4 0.05 -13.04 -7.28
C ASP A 4 -0.89 -12.93 -6.09
N GLY A 5 -1.34 -11.72 -5.80
CA GLY A 5 -2.18 -11.44 -4.65
C GLY A 5 -2.10 -10.01 -4.15
N THR A 6 -2.81 -9.78 -3.05
CA THR A 6 -2.81 -8.50 -2.33
C THR A 6 -1.97 -8.64 -1.07
N TYR A 7 -1.15 -7.64 -0.82
CA TYR A 7 -0.20 -7.60 0.27
C TYR A 7 -0.46 -6.35 1.12
N ALA A 8 -0.42 -6.52 2.44
CA ALA A 8 -0.15 -5.41 3.33
C ALA A 8 1.35 -5.09 3.27
N ALA A 9 1.68 -3.82 3.06
CA ALA A 9 3.05 -3.34 3.05
C ALA A 9 3.33 -2.54 4.31
N TRP A 10 4.47 -2.77 4.93
CA TRP A 10 5.08 -1.89 5.93
C TRP A 10 6.47 -1.51 5.44
N TYR A 11 6.84 -0.25 5.59
CA TYR A 11 8.13 0.24 5.13
C TYR A 11 8.65 1.37 5.99
N ARG A 12 9.97 1.56 5.98
CA ARG A 12 10.66 2.65 6.67
C ARG A 12 11.85 3.15 5.88
N THR A 13 12.12 4.44 6.02
CA THR A 13 13.39 5.10 5.68
C THR A 13 14.01 5.63 6.99
N PRO A 14 15.20 6.25 6.96
CA PRO A 14 15.72 6.95 8.13
C PRO A 14 14.87 8.16 8.57
N LEU A 15 13.99 8.66 7.70
CA LEU A 15 13.16 9.85 7.97
C LEU A 15 11.83 9.50 8.62
N ASP A 16 11.16 8.44 8.13
CA ASP A 16 9.82 8.08 8.58
C ASP A 16 9.47 6.61 8.21
N GLN A 17 8.30 6.16 8.61
CA GLN A 17 7.72 4.87 8.28
C GLN A 17 6.27 4.98 7.80
N GLY A 18 5.82 3.99 7.06
CA GLY A 18 4.48 3.97 6.50
C GLY A 18 3.94 2.57 6.28
N THR A 19 2.67 2.54 5.88
CA THR A 19 1.97 1.33 5.49
C THR A 19 1.17 1.57 4.23
N GLY A 20 1.07 0.56 3.38
CA GLY A 20 0.32 0.63 2.14
C GLY A 20 -0.28 -0.71 1.77
N ILE A 21 -1.00 -0.73 0.65
CA ILE A 21 -1.48 -1.93 0.00
C ILE A 21 -0.77 -2.08 -1.34
N VAL A 22 -0.31 -3.29 -1.62
CA VAL A 22 0.38 -3.65 -2.85
C VAL A 22 -0.33 -4.85 -3.46
N HIS A 23 -0.54 -4.81 -4.76
CA HIS A 23 -1.05 -5.90 -5.57
C HIS A 23 0.05 -6.36 -6.51
N VAL A 24 0.16 -7.67 -6.67
CA VAL A 24 1.04 -8.32 -7.64
C VAL A 24 0.16 -9.22 -8.51
N ALA A 25 0.24 -9.07 -9.83
CA ALA A 25 -0.34 -10.01 -10.77
C ALA A 25 0.34 -9.88 -12.13
N ASP A 26 0.53 -11.00 -12.82
CA ASP A 26 0.99 -11.02 -14.22
C ASP A 26 2.29 -10.21 -14.46
N GLY A 27 3.23 -10.28 -13.51
CA GLY A 27 4.50 -9.55 -13.57
C GLY A 27 4.37 -8.04 -13.36
N GLN A 28 3.22 -7.55 -12.94
CA GLN A 28 2.97 -6.15 -12.59
C GLN A 28 2.83 -6.01 -11.07
N ILE A 29 3.20 -4.82 -10.58
CA ILE A 29 3.05 -4.42 -9.20
C ILE A 29 2.42 -3.03 -9.13
N TRP A 30 1.36 -2.88 -8.34
CA TRP A 30 0.71 -1.58 -8.15
C TRP A 30 0.11 -1.47 -6.77
N GLY A 31 -0.19 -0.26 -6.32
CA GLY A 31 -0.70 -0.07 -4.98
C GLY A 31 -0.91 1.37 -4.60
N ARG A 32 -1.11 1.59 -3.31
CA ARG A 32 -1.19 2.93 -2.71
C ARG A 32 -0.99 2.91 -1.20
N ASP A 33 -0.66 4.08 -0.69
CA ASP A 33 -0.85 4.44 0.72
C ASP A 33 -1.74 5.70 0.81
N SER A 34 -1.73 6.33 1.99
CA SER A 34 -2.47 7.56 2.25
C SER A 34 -2.00 8.79 1.46
N LEU A 35 -0.83 8.77 0.83
CA LEU A 35 -0.20 9.91 0.16
C LEU A 35 0.12 9.67 -1.33
N MET A 36 0.47 8.43 -1.71
CA MET A 36 0.97 8.10 -3.03
C MET A 36 0.30 6.84 -3.62
N THR A 37 0.26 6.79 -4.94
CA THR A 37 0.01 5.58 -5.73
C THR A 37 1.32 5.03 -6.27
N TYR A 38 1.39 3.72 -6.50
CA TYR A 38 2.56 3.05 -7.06
C TYR A 38 2.15 2.18 -8.25
N HIS A 39 3.02 2.08 -9.26
CA HIS A 39 2.84 1.22 -10.42
C HIS A 39 4.20 0.84 -11.01
N GLY A 40 4.35 -0.40 -11.44
CA GLY A 40 5.61 -0.90 -11.99
C GLY A 40 5.55 -2.34 -12.48
N CYS A 41 6.72 -2.84 -12.86
CA CYS A 41 6.91 -4.23 -13.27
C CYS A 41 7.76 -4.96 -12.22
N CYS A 42 7.49 -6.25 -12.07
CA CYS A 42 8.20 -7.13 -11.15
C CYS A 42 8.65 -8.40 -11.88
N THR A 43 9.90 -8.77 -11.67
CA THR A 43 10.49 -10.03 -12.14
C THR A 43 10.74 -10.92 -10.93
N ILE A 44 10.32 -12.17 -11.01
CA ILE A 44 10.44 -13.15 -9.92
C ILE A 44 11.37 -14.27 -10.38
N ASP A 45 12.40 -14.54 -9.57
CA ASP A 45 13.35 -15.63 -9.78
C ASP A 45 13.47 -16.46 -8.49
N GLY A 46 12.76 -17.59 -8.44
CA GLY A 46 12.67 -18.42 -7.25
C GLY A 46 12.13 -17.63 -6.05
N ASP A 47 12.93 -17.54 -4.99
CA ASP A 47 12.56 -16.75 -3.81
C ASP A 47 12.97 -15.29 -3.91
N CYS A 48 13.73 -14.89 -4.92
CA CYS A 48 14.14 -13.51 -5.13
C CYS A 48 13.15 -12.79 -6.06
N PHE A 49 13.03 -11.49 -5.91
CA PHE A 49 12.30 -10.66 -6.85
C PHE A 49 12.98 -9.30 -7.01
N THR A 50 12.85 -8.73 -8.20
CA THR A 50 13.23 -7.36 -8.50
C THR A 50 12.02 -6.60 -9.05
N ALA A 51 11.99 -5.29 -8.85
CA ALA A 51 10.95 -4.46 -9.43
C ALA A 51 11.45 -3.04 -9.67
N THR A 52 10.89 -2.39 -10.70
CA THR A 52 11.01 -0.95 -10.90
C THR A 52 9.63 -0.35 -10.77
N VAL A 53 9.46 0.54 -9.81
CA VAL A 53 8.16 1.10 -9.41
C VAL A 53 8.20 2.62 -9.49
N SER A 54 7.31 3.19 -10.29
CA SER A 54 7.04 4.62 -10.28
C SER A 54 5.97 4.93 -9.23
N THR A 55 6.17 6.02 -8.49
CA THR A 55 5.21 6.53 -7.51
C THR A 55 4.74 7.91 -7.91
N LYS A 56 3.51 8.24 -7.54
CA LYS A 56 2.92 9.55 -7.76
C LYS A 56 2.08 9.98 -6.57
N ARG A 57 2.28 11.21 -6.09
CA ARG A 57 1.47 11.81 -5.04
C ARG A 57 0.03 12.02 -5.51
N HIS A 58 -0.91 11.71 -4.63
CA HIS A 58 -2.34 12.02 -4.80
C HIS A 58 -2.92 12.87 -3.67
N THR A 59 -2.19 13.01 -2.55
CA THR A 59 -2.62 13.82 -1.40
C THR A 59 -1.50 14.78 -0.97
N ASP A 60 -1.87 16.06 -0.85
CA ASP A 60 -0.99 17.15 -0.45
C ASP A 60 -0.92 17.35 1.08
N GLY A 61 -0.02 18.21 1.52
CA GLY A 61 0.02 18.72 2.90
C GLY A 61 0.81 17.88 3.91
N ARG A 62 1.39 16.75 3.51
CA ARG A 62 2.33 15.96 4.31
C ARG A 62 3.51 15.49 3.47
N SER A 63 4.71 15.53 4.03
CA SER A 63 5.89 14.91 3.41
C SER A 63 5.71 13.40 3.29
N THR A 64 6.31 12.81 2.27
CA THR A 64 6.37 11.34 2.12
C THR A 64 7.53 10.78 2.95
N VAL A 65 7.64 9.46 3.01
CA VAL A 65 8.80 8.80 3.63
C VAL A 65 10.14 9.10 2.93
N PHE A 66 10.08 9.67 1.71
CA PHE A 66 11.23 10.14 0.93
C PHE A 66 11.41 11.66 0.98
N GLY A 67 10.59 12.40 1.75
CA GLY A 67 10.67 13.85 1.87
C GLY A 67 9.60 14.59 1.04
N VAL A 68 10.03 15.56 0.23
CA VAL A 68 9.13 16.50 -0.47
C VAL A 68 8.81 16.11 -1.92
N GLU A 69 9.40 15.03 -2.41
CA GLU A 69 9.21 14.60 -3.80
C GLU A 69 7.78 14.12 -4.07
N ASP A 70 7.24 14.52 -5.21
CA ASP A 70 5.88 14.18 -5.67
C ASP A 70 5.86 12.95 -6.58
N GLU A 71 6.95 12.68 -7.28
CA GLU A 71 7.12 11.53 -8.16
C GLU A 71 8.50 10.90 -7.95
N LEU A 72 8.53 9.58 -7.78
CA LEU A 72 9.77 8.83 -7.55
C LEU A 72 9.81 7.58 -8.42
N THR A 73 11.01 7.17 -8.81
CA THR A 73 11.29 5.86 -9.39
C THR A 73 12.10 5.05 -8.37
N LEU A 74 11.53 3.93 -7.94
CA LEU A 74 12.11 3.03 -6.97
C LEU A 74 12.63 1.79 -7.69
N ASP A 75 13.90 1.48 -7.45
CA ASP A 75 14.50 0.19 -7.80
C ASP A 75 14.47 -0.70 -6.56
N ILE A 76 13.86 -1.88 -6.69
CA ILE A 76 13.52 -2.77 -5.59
C ILE A 76 14.20 -4.11 -5.79
N GLU A 77 14.79 -4.63 -4.71
CA GLU A 77 15.31 -5.98 -4.62
C GLU A 77 14.79 -6.62 -3.34
N GLY A 78 14.30 -7.86 -3.42
CA GLY A 78 13.73 -8.52 -2.27
C GLY A 78 13.76 -10.04 -2.34
N ARG A 79 13.36 -10.63 -1.21
CA ARG A 79 13.25 -12.07 -1.04
C ARG A 79 11.91 -12.43 -0.39
N CYS A 80 11.28 -13.48 -0.89
CA CYS A 80 10.00 -13.97 -0.43
C CYS A 80 10.06 -15.50 -0.25
N PRO A 81 10.50 -16.01 0.91
CA PRO A 81 10.54 -17.45 1.19
C PRO A 81 9.17 -18.07 1.46
N GLY A 82 8.08 -17.28 1.51
CA GLY A 82 6.75 -17.76 1.87
C GLY A 82 5.68 -16.69 1.78
N ARG A 83 4.95 -16.47 2.87
CA ARG A 83 3.87 -15.47 2.94
C ARG A 83 4.34 -14.06 3.26
N ILE A 84 5.57 -13.94 3.78
CA ILE A 84 6.18 -12.68 4.18
C ILE A 84 7.40 -12.48 3.28
N ALA A 85 7.45 -11.35 2.59
CA ALA A 85 8.59 -10.93 1.80
C ALA A 85 9.29 -9.75 2.48
N SER A 86 10.61 -9.68 2.38
CA SER A 86 11.41 -8.53 2.78
C SER A 86 12.09 -7.94 1.56
N TYR A 87 12.18 -6.61 1.49
CA TYR A 87 12.84 -5.94 0.38
C TYR A 87 13.57 -4.67 0.81
N THR A 88 14.48 -4.24 -0.05
CA THR A 88 15.09 -2.92 -0.02
C THR A 88 14.74 -2.18 -1.30
N ALA A 89 14.57 -0.87 -1.19
CA ALA A 89 14.33 -0.01 -2.34
C ALA A 89 15.21 1.24 -2.28
N THR A 90 15.69 1.67 -3.44
CA THR A 90 16.39 2.94 -3.61
C THR A 90 15.60 3.86 -4.53
N ALA A 91 15.48 5.13 -4.16
CA ALA A 91 14.85 6.14 -5.00
C ALA A 91 15.90 6.83 -5.87
N GLN A 92 15.68 6.89 -7.18
CA GLN A 92 16.59 7.54 -8.12
C GLN A 92 16.72 9.05 -7.85
N GLN A 93 15.65 9.67 -7.39
CA GLN A 93 15.54 11.11 -7.11
C GLN A 93 16.15 11.50 -5.76
N VAL A 94 16.32 10.53 -4.84
CA VAL A 94 16.88 10.77 -3.50
C VAL A 94 18.07 9.83 -3.25
N PRO A 95 19.22 10.10 -3.89
CA PRO A 95 20.40 9.22 -3.80
C PRO A 95 20.85 8.98 -2.36
N GLY A 96 21.22 7.74 -2.06
CA GLY A 96 21.68 7.33 -0.73
C GLY A 96 20.56 7.03 0.27
N MET A 97 19.30 7.31 -0.06
CA MET A 97 18.17 6.90 0.76
C MET A 97 17.77 5.45 0.46
N ILE A 98 17.79 4.63 1.51
CA ILE A 98 17.35 3.24 1.45
C ILE A 98 16.04 3.11 2.21
N LEU A 99 15.04 2.55 1.54
CA LEU A 99 13.79 2.11 2.15
C LEU A 99 13.89 0.62 2.43
N HIS A 100 13.56 0.22 3.66
CA HIS A 100 13.37 -1.18 4.03
C HIS A 100 11.89 -1.49 4.13
N GLY A 101 11.45 -2.57 3.49
CA GLY A 101 10.05 -2.93 3.47
C GLY A 101 9.78 -4.40 3.73
N THR A 102 8.55 -4.67 4.14
CA THR A 102 7.97 -5.99 4.36
C THR A 102 6.62 -6.06 3.67
N LEU A 103 6.40 -7.11 2.88
CA LEU A 103 5.11 -7.44 2.27
C LEU A 103 4.54 -8.66 2.98
N ILE A 104 3.27 -8.61 3.35
CA ILE A 104 2.56 -9.70 4.02
C ILE A 104 1.37 -10.09 3.15
N LEU A 105 1.38 -11.31 2.60
CA LEU A 105 0.30 -11.79 1.75
C LEU A 105 -1.01 -11.87 2.55
N THR A 106 -1.98 -11.07 2.13
CA THR A 106 -3.33 -11.05 2.68
C THR A 106 -4.08 -12.28 2.20
N GLU A 107 -4.73 -12.99 3.13
CA GLU A 107 -5.63 -14.07 2.75
C GLU A 107 -6.80 -13.48 1.98
N GLN A 108 -7.18 -14.11 0.87
CA GLN A 108 -8.43 -13.74 0.21
C GLN A 108 -9.55 -13.99 1.22
N GLN A 109 -10.14 -12.91 1.73
CA GLN A 109 -11.35 -13.02 2.53
C GLN A 109 -12.38 -13.65 1.60
N PRO A 110 -12.96 -14.83 1.95
CA PRO A 110 -14.04 -15.38 1.16
C PRO A 110 -15.11 -14.30 1.00
N PRO A 111 -15.74 -14.19 -0.17
CA PRO A 111 -16.75 -13.17 -0.41
C PRO A 111 -17.69 -13.16 0.80
N ALA A 112 -17.86 -11.97 1.39
CA ALA A 112 -18.75 -11.83 2.53
C ALA A 112 -20.05 -12.52 2.13
N ARG A 113 -20.45 -13.55 2.91
CA ARG A 113 -21.74 -14.22 2.67
C ARG A 113 -22.75 -13.09 2.46
N GLU A 114 -23.47 -13.12 1.33
CA GLU A 114 -24.57 -12.19 1.12
C GLU A 114 -25.34 -12.17 2.41
N ARG A 115 -25.29 -11.01 3.09
CA ARG A 115 -25.86 -10.90 4.42
C ARG A 115 -27.35 -10.94 4.16
N ALA A 116 -27.96 -12.13 4.24
CA ALA A 116 -29.40 -12.33 4.22
C ALA A 116 -30.06 -11.79 5.51
N GLU A 117 -29.44 -10.79 6.14
CA GLU A 117 -30.06 -9.99 7.16
C GLU A 117 -30.65 -8.79 6.43
N GLN A 118 -31.98 -8.70 6.48
CA GLN A 118 -32.72 -7.52 6.03
C GLN A 118 -32.05 -6.29 6.66
N VAL A 119 -31.30 -5.54 5.85
CA VAL A 119 -30.77 -4.24 6.29
C VAL A 119 -32.00 -3.43 6.65
N PRO A 120 -32.20 -3.04 7.92
CA PRO A 120 -33.35 -2.25 8.29
C PRO A 120 -33.34 -1.00 7.43
N ALA A 121 -34.50 -0.63 6.86
CA ALA A 121 -34.61 0.58 6.08
C ALA A 121 -34.01 1.75 6.88
N PHE A 122 -33.12 2.51 6.24
CA PHE A 122 -32.51 3.69 6.86
C PHE A 122 -33.62 4.60 7.38
N ASN A 123 -33.60 4.89 8.68
CA ASN A 123 -34.57 5.76 9.33
C ASN A 123 -33.86 7.00 9.90
N PRO A 124 -34.02 8.18 9.28
CA PRO A 124 -33.36 9.41 9.72
C PRO A 124 -33.84 9.88 11.11
N ASP A 125 -35.02 9.49 11.57
CA ASP A 125 -35.53 9.86 12.89
C ASP A 125 -34.82 9.15 14.05
N ARG A 126 -34.10 8.06 13.75
CA ARG A 126 -33.22 7.38 14.72
C ARG A 126 -31.86 8.07 14.87
N LEU A 127 -31.55 9.05 14.02
CA LEU A 127 -30.33 9.83 14.17
C LEU A 127 -30.45 10.76 15.37
N ARG A 128 -29.39 10.86 16.15
CA ARG A 128 -29.31 11.84 17.24
C ARG A 128 -29.46 13.24 16.65
N LYS A 129 -30.48 13.98 17.08
CA LYS A 129 -30.67 15.38 16.69
C LYS A 129 -29.52 16.21 17.22
N LEU A 130 -28.94 17.04 16.37
CA LEU A 130 -27.90 17.98 16.78
C LEU A 130 -28.47 18.95 17.83
N PRO A 131 -27.70 19.29 18.88
CA PRO A 131 -28.13 20.29 19.85
C PRO A 131 -28.34 21.64 19.13
N LYS A 132 -29.43 22.32 19.47
CA LYS A 132 -29.70 23.67 18.94
C LYS A 132 -28.59 24.59 19.43
N ARG A 133 -27.80 25.14 18.51
CA ARG A 133 -26.89 26.24 18.82
C ARG A 133 -27.74 27.49 19.09
N SER A 134 -27.72 27.99 20.31
CA SER A 134 -28.25 29.31 20.63
C SER A 134 -27.44 30.36 19.85
N ARG A 135 -28.13 31.27 19.16
CA ARG A 135 -27.51 32.44 18.53
C ARG A 135 -27.24 33.51 19.57
#